data_AF-A0A6N3ACF3-F1
#
_entry.id   AF-A0A6N3ACF3-F1
#
_cell.length_a   1.000
_cell.length_b   1.000
_cell.length_c   1.000
_cell.angle_alpha   90.00
_cell.angle_beta   90.00
_cell.angle_gamma   90.00
#
_symmetry.space_group_name_H-M   'P 1'
#
loop_
_entity.id
_entity.type
_entity.pdbx_description
1 polymer ?
#
loop_
_entity_poly.entity_id
_entity_poly.type
_entity_poly.pdbx_seq_one_letter_code
_entity_poly.pdbx_strand_id
1 'polypeptide(L)'
;MKSILINVIIAIPIIYILLLLSRIFKELGHLVMYKILFKDDNYKITIGFGKKFIQTKRWSIRRIPFLSKITYGNKFQEGTFQSLITHISGGLGTIAYLICSIPLIYLVNKKPEVITIMNSKIIPMAILRTIQIVIFTLYFTVWPLQIPYLPDGGYVSDGVYVINDLKSIKKRKEQKNINMNS
;
A
#
# COMPACT_ATOMS: atom_id res chain seq x y z
N MET A 1 21.85 26.09 -13.48
CA MET A 1 20.44 26.23 -13.02
C MET A 1 19.41 25.64 -13.97
N LYS A 2 19.37 25.99 -15.27
CA LYS A 2 18.36 25.48 -16.23
C LYS A 2 18.34 23.94 -16.35
N SER A 3 19.50 23.28 -16.42
CA SER A 3 19.59 21.80 -16.49
C SER A 3 19.09 21.09 -15.23
N ILE A 4 19.34 21.66 -14.05
CA ILE A 4 18.88 21.11 -12.76
C ILE A 4 17.36 21.20 -12.67
N LEU A 5 16.77 22.33 -13.06
CA LEU A 5 15.32 22.53 -13.04
C LEU A 5 14.60 21.51 -13.95
N ILE A 6 15.11 21.31 -15.17
CA ILE A 6 14.57 20.32 -16.12
C ILE A 6 14.65 18.91 -15.54
N ASN A 7 15.80 18.54 -14.97
CA ASN A 7 15.98 17.24 -14.32
C ASN A 7 14.96 17.02 -13.19
N VAL A 8 14.74 18.02 -12.32
CA VAL A 8 13.75 17.93 -11.24
C VAL A 8 12.33 17.77 -11.78
N ILE A 9 11.96 18.52 -12.81
CA ILE A 9 10.65 18.45 -13.45
C ILE A 9 10.38 17.05 -14.04
N ILE A 10 11.40 16.39 -14.57
CA ILE A 10 11.30 15.01 -15.09
C ILE A 10 11.26 13.98 -13.95
N ALA A 11 12.02 14.18 -12.88
CA ALA A 11 12.13 13.22 -11.78
C ALA A 11 10.83 13.09 -10.97
N ILE A 12 10.18 14.21 -10.66
CA ILE A 12 8.96 14.26 -9.84
C ILE A 12 7.85 13.32 -10.35
N PRO A 13 7.42 13.40 -11.63
CA PRO A 13 6.35 12.53 -12.13
C PRO A 13 6.75 11.05 -12.12
N ILE A 14 8.02 10.72 -12.37
CA ILE A 14 8.51 9.34 -12.32
C ILE A 14 8.41 8.78 -10.90
N ILE A 15 8.94 9.52 -9.92
CA ILE A 15 8.86 9.13 -8.50
C ILE A 15 7.39 8.95 -8.10
N TYR A 16 6.55 9.89 -8.48
CA TYR A 16 5.13 9.88 -8.16
C TYR A 16 4.41 8.66 -8.77
N ILE A 17 4.63 8.35 -10.05
CA ILE A 17 4.01 7.18 -10.71
C ILE A 17 4.45 5.88 -10.03
N LEU A 18 5.75 5.74 -9.74
CA LEU A 18 6.30 4.55 -9.09
C LEU A 18 5.75 4.38 -7.66
N LEU A 19 5.63 5.48 -6.90
CA LEU A 19 4.99 5.45 -5.57
C LEU A 19 3.51 5.08 -5.68
N LEU A 20 2.79 5.63 -6.66
CA LEU A 20 1.38 5.30 -6.89
C LEU A 20 1.19 3.82 -7.23
N LEU A 21 2.05 3.26 -8.10
CA LEU A 21 2.04 1.83 -8.42
C LEU A 21 2.29 0.98 -7.18
N SER A 22 3.26 1.34 -6.35
CA SER A 22 3.49 0.65 -5.06
C SER A 22 2.23 0.63 -4.18
N ARG A 23 1.52 1.75 -4.08
CA ARG A 23 0.23 1.82 -3.34
C ARG A 23 -0.85 0.95 -3.97
N ILE A 24 -0.96 0.92 -5.29
CA ILE A 24 -1.92 0.04 -5.98
C ILE A 24 -1.61 -1.43 -5.65
N PHE A 25 -0.35 -1.85 -5.73
CA PHE A 25 0.06 -3.21 -5.39
C PHE A 25 -0.25 -3.57 -3.94
N LYS A 26 -0.06 -2.64 -3.00
CA LYS A 26 -0.48 -2.80 -1.60
C LYS A 26 -1.98 -3.12 -1.51
N GLU A 27 -2.84 -2.29 -2.11
CA GLU A 27 -4.29 -2.50 -2.07
C GLU A 27 -4.73 -3.76 -2.82
N LEU A 28 -4.02 -4.13 -3.89
CA LEU A 28 -4.26 -5.39 -4.60
C LEU A 28 -3.91 -6.61 -3.74
N GLY A 29 -2.87 -6.53 -2.90
CA GLY A 29 -2.55 -7.56 -1.91
C GLY A 29 -3.73 -7.84 -0.98
N HIS A 30 -4.28 -6.78 -0.38
CA HIS A 30 -5.50 -6.84 0.42
C HIS A 30 -6.67 -7.44 -0.35
N LEU A 31 -6.90 -6.97 -1.58
CA LEU A 31 -8.01 -7.41 -2.41
C LEU A 31 -7.93 -8.91 -2.75
N VAL A 32 -6.76 -9.40 -3.16
CA VAL A 32 -6.54 -10.80 -3.53
C VAL A 32 -6.88 -11.69 -2.34
N MET A 33 -6.37 -11.36 -1.15
CA MET A 33 -6.62 -12.15 0.04
C MET A 33 -8.09 -12.07 0.48
N TYR A 34 -8.69 -10.89 0.41
CA TYR A 34 -10.11 -10.70 0.70
C TYR A 34 -11.00 -11.58 -0.19
N LYS A 35 -10.74 -11.61 -1.50
CA LYS A 35 -11.48 -12.47 -2.43
C LYS A 35 -11.32 -13.95 -2.14
N ILE A 36 -10.11 -14.39 -1.81
CA ILE A 36 -9.83 -15.81 -1.49
C ILE A 36 -10.54 -16.23 -0.20
N LEU A 37 -10.44 -15.43 0.86
CA LEU A 37 -10.90 -15.81 2.20
C LEU A 37 -12.40 -15.60 2.41
N PHE A 38 -12.97 -14.51 1.87
CA PHE A 38 -14.37 -14.14 2.11
C PHE A 38 -15.29 -14.48 0.93
N LYS A 39 -14.72 -14.83 -0.24
CA LYS A 39 -15.49 -15.10 -1.48
C LYS A 39 -16.53 -14.01 -1.72
N ASP A 40 -16.10 -12.76 -1.55
CA ASP A 40 -16.92 -11.57 -1.71
C ASP A 40 -16.26 -10.66 -2.75
N ASP A 41 -17.10 -10.15 -3.65
CA ASP A 41 -16.68 -9.15 -4.60
C ASP A 41 -17.02 -7.75 -4.12
N ASN A 42 -17.71 -7.56 -2.99
CA ASN A 42 -18.02 -6.23 -2.47
C ASN A 42 -16.79 -5.55 -1.87
N TYR A 43 -16.06 -4.84 -2.72
CA TYR A 43 -14.96 -3.98 -2.30
C TYR A 43 -14.97 -2.66 -3.07
N LYS A 44 -14.23 -1.68 -2.54
CA LYS A 44 -13.90 -0.44 -3.22
C LYS A 44 -12.48 0.01 -2.86
N ILE A 45 -11.63 0.16 -3.87
CA ILE A 45 -10.30 0.74 -3.72
C ILE A 45 -10.41 2.25 -3.90
N THR A 46 -9.94 3.00 -2.92
CA THR A 46 -9.85 4.45 -2.95
C THR A 46 -8.39 4.86 -3.01
N ILE A 47 -8.02 5.63 -4.02
CA ILE A 47 -6.71 6.24 -4.15
C ILE A 47 -6.89 7.75 -3.92
N GLY A 48 -6.24 8.23 -2.88
CA GLY A 48 -6.13 9.63 -2.50
C GLY A 48 -7.09 10.08 -1.42
N PHE A 49 -7.08 11.38 -1.20
CA PHE A 49 -7.99 12.11 -0.31
C PHE A 49 -8.54 13.38 -0.97
N GLY A 50 -9.57 13.97 -0.36
CA GLY A 50 -10.25 15.18 -0.85
C GLY A 50 -11.33 14.89 -1.90
N LYS A 51 -11.62 15.89 -2.75
CA LYS A 51 -12.71 15.82 -3.75
C LYS A 51 -12.47 14.65 -4.72
N LYS A 52 -13.53 13.88 -4.98
CA LYS A 52 -13.50 12.77 -5.94
C LYS A 52 -13.28 13.31 -7.34
N PHE A 53 -12.35 12.70 -8.05
CA PHE A 53 -12.05 13.01 -9.45
C PHE A 53 -12.71 11.99 -10.38
N ILE A 54 -12.49 10.70 -10.10
CA ILE A 54 -13.13 9.59 -10.81
C ILE A 54 -13.76 8.65 -9.78
N GLN A 55 -15.01 8.25 -10.00
CA GLN A 55 -15.68 7.27 -9.16
C GLN A 55 -16.35 6.22 -10.03
N THR A 56 -16.02 4.95 -9.78
CA THR A 56 -16.72 3.79 -10.30
C THR A 56 -17.24 2.93 -9.13
N LYS A 57 -17.88 1.79 -9.43
CA LYS A 57 -18.31 0.83 -8.41
C LYS A 57 -17.16 0.30 -7.57
N ARG A 58 -16.00 0.04 -8.19
CA ARG A 58 -14.83 -0.61 -7.56
C ARG A 58 -13.66 0.32 -7.26
N TRP A 59 -13.63 1.49 -7.91
CA TRP A 59 -12.52 2.42 -7.81
C TRP A 59 -13.00 3.82 -7.46
N SER A 60 -12.22 4.54 -6.67
CA SER A 60 -12.40 5.96 -6.39
C SER A 60 -11.05 6.64 -6.42
N ILE A 61 -10.80 7.45 -7.43
CA ILE A 61 -9.59 8.28 -7.51
C ILE A 61 -9.98 9.68 -7.05
N ARG A 62 -9.25 10.19 -6.06
CA ARG A 62 -9.44 11.53 -5.50
C ARG A 62 -8.34 12.46 -5.99
N ARG A 63 -8.59 13.77 -5.87
CA ARG A 63 -7.72 14.82 -6.41
C ARG A 63 -6.27 14.75 -5.91
N ILE A 64 -6.05 14.24 -4.70
CA ILE A 64 -4.72 14.15 -4.08
C ILE A 64 -4.38 12.67 -3.83
N PRO A 65 -3.81 11.94 -4.79
CA PRO A 65 -3.64 10.48 -4.75
C PRO A 65 -2.33 10.03 -4.06
N PHE A 66 -2.08 10.51 -2.84
CA PHE A 66 -0.91 10.10 -2.05
C PHE A 66 -1.18 8.91 -1.12
N LEU A 67 -2.43 8.78 -0.65
CA LEU A 67 -2.87 7.70 0.23
C LEU A 67 -3.68 6.69 -0.57
N SER A 68 -3.82 5.49 -0.05
CA SER A 68 -4.72 4.49 -0.60
C SER A 68 -5.43 3.79 0.55
N LYS A 69 -6.65 3.32 0.28
CA LYS A 69 -7.38 2.44 1.18
C LYS A 69 -8.35 1.56 0.43
N ILE A 70 -8.49 0.33 0.86
CA ILE A 70 -9.57 -0.56 0.46
C ILE A 70 -10.69 -0.51 1.49
N THR A 71 -11.93 -0.50 1.01
CA THR A 71 -13.13 -0.68 1.83
C THR A 71 -13.74 -2.01 1.47
N TYR A 72 -13.94 -2.85 2.48
CA TYR A 72 -14.52 -4.19 2.34
C TYR A 72 -16.04 -4.16 2.52
N GLY A 73 -16.71 -5.19 2.02
CA GLY A 73 -18.15 -5.39 2.16
C GLY A 73 -18.51 -6.10 3.46
N ASN A 74 -19.81 -6.32 3.65
CA ASN A 74 -20.40 -6.80 4.90
C ASN A 74 -19.91 -8.18 5.35
N LYS A 75 -19.34 -9.00 4.46
CA LYS A 75 -18.76 -10.30 4.82
C LYS A 75 -17.44 -10.19 5.57
N PHE A 76 -16.76 -9.04 5.49
CA PHE A 76 -15.52 -8.82 6.22
C PHE A 76 -15.81 -8.67 7.72
N GLN A 77 -15.16 -9.51 8.53
CA GLN A 77 -15.32 -9.50 9.98
C GLN A 77 -13.97 -9.26 10.64
N GLU A 78 -13.80 -8.08 11.23
CA GLU A 78 -12.63 -7.75 12.04
C GLU A 78 -12.53 -8.67 13.26
N GLY A 79 -11.31 -8.84 13.77
CA GLY A 79 -11.02 -9.71 14.90
C GLY A 79 -11.01 -11.20 14.58
N THR A 80 -10.94 -11.57 13.30
CA THR A 80 -10.86 -12.96 12.85
C THR A 80 -9.48 -13.29 12.28
N PHE A 81 -9.14 -14.57 12.19
CA PHE A 81 -7.91 -14.98 11.52
C PHE A 81 -7.92 -14.60 10.03
N GLN A 82 -9.09 -14.57 9.40
CA GLN A 82 -9.25 -14.17 8.02
C GLN A 82 -9.00 -12.66 7.81
N SER A 83 -9.49 -11.80 8.72
CA SER A 83 -9.18 -10.36 8.68
C SER A 83 -7.69 -10.13 8.92
N LEU A 84 -7.08 -10.86 9.85
CA LEU A 84 -5.65 -10.76 10.16
C LEU A 84 -4.78 -11.01 8.92
N ILE A 85 -5.02 -12.14 8.23
CA ILE A 85 -4.28 -12.47 7.00
C ILE A 85 -4.54 -11.40 5.93
N THR A 86 -5.78 -10.91 5.82
CA THR A 86 -6.14 -9.86 4.85
C THR A 86 -5.37 -8.56 5.13
N HIS A 87 -5.22 -8.13 6.38
CA HIS A 87 -4.43 -6.95 6.71
C HIS A 87 -2.93 -7.15 6.45
N ILE A 88 -2.37 -8.33 6.76
CA ILE A 88 -0.96 -8.66 6.47
C ILE A 88 -0.69 -8.64 4.94
N SER A 89 -1.67 -9.05 4.14
CA SER A 89 -1.49 -9.19 2.69
C SER A 89 -1.22 -7.88 1.95
N GLY A 90 -1.52 -6.71 2.53
CA GLY A 90 -1.09 -5.42 1.97
C GLY A 90 0.44 -5.26 1.93
N GLY A 91 1.11 -5.69 3.00
CA GLY A 91 2.57 -5.76 3.04
C GLY A 91 3.11 -6.73 1.98
N LEU A 92 2.47 -7.89 1.80
CA LEU A 92 2.83 -8.85 0.76
C LEU A 92 2.66 -8.28 -0.66
N GLY A 93 1.59 -7.50 -0.91
CA GLY A 93 1.40 -6.79 -2.17
C GLY A 93 2.53 -5.80 -2.46
N THR A 94 2.98 -5.08 -1.43
CA THR A 94 4.13 -4.17 -1.52
C THR A 94 5.44 -4.93 -1.80
N ILE A 95 5.64 -6.10 -1.18
CA ILE A 95 6.79 -6.98 -1.47
C ILE A 95 6.74 -7.47 -2.91
N ALA A 96 5.57 -7.87 -3.42
CA ALA A 96 5.41 -8.26 -4.82
C ALA A 96 5.80 -7.13 -5.78
N TYR A 97 5.42 -5.89 -5.49
CA TYR A 97 5.88 -4.72 -6.25
C TYR A 97 7.42 -4.58 -6.27
N LEU A 98 8.07 -4.78 -5.12
CA LEU A 98 9.54 -4.73 -5.04
C LEU A 98 10.19 -5.83 -5.88
N ILE A 99 9.64 -7.05 -5.87
CA ILE A 99 10.11 -8.16 -6.72
C ILE A 99 9.94 -7.81 -8.20
N CYS A 100 8.77 -7.29 -8.60
CA CYS A 100 8.53 -6.83 -9.96
C CYS A 100 9.47 -5.68 -10.38
N SER A 101 10.03 -4.94 -9.42
CA SER A 101 10.97 -3.84 -9.67
C SER A 101 12.41 -4.32 -9.87
N ILE A 102 12.75 -5.58 -9.60
CA ILE A 102 14.13 -6.12 -9.73
C ILE A 102 14.73 -5.90 -11.13
N PRO A 103 14.04 -6.18 -12.25
CA PRO A 103 14.60 -5.92 -13.58
C PRO A 103 14.94 -4.44 -13.79
N LEU A 104 14.10 -3.54 -13.26
CA LEU A 104 14.33 -2.10 -13.33
C LEU A 104 15.56 -1.69 -12.49
N ILE A 105 15.70 -2.23 -11.27
CA ILE A 105 16.89 -2.04 -10.42
C ILE A 105 18.15 -2.53 -11.15
N TYR A 106 18.08 -3.70 -11.79
CA TYR A 106 19.20 -4.27 -12.51
C TYR A 106 19.65 -3.35 -13.64
N LEU A 107 18.71 -2.89 -14.48
CA LEU A 107 19.01 -1.98 -15.58
C LEU A 107 19.62 -0.67 -15.06
N VAL A 108 19.08 -0.10 -13.99
CA VAL A 108 19.61 1.12 -13.39
C VAL A 108 21.07 0.96 -12.92
N ASN A 109 21.44 -0.20 -12.36
CA ASN A 109 22.78 -0.41 -11.81
C ASN A 109 23.81 -0.94 -12.83
N LYS A 110 23.38 -1.75 -13.80
CA LYS A 110 24.29 -2.46 -14.72
C LYS A 110 24.27 -1.92 -16.14
N LYS A 111 23.17 -1.28 -16.55
CA LYS A 111 22.99 -0.72 -17.89
C LYS A 111 22.29 0.65 -17.83
N PRO A 112 22.83 1.62 -17.06
CA PRO A 112 22.17 2.91 -16.87
C PRO A 112 21.91 3.63 -18.19
N GLU A 113 22.74 3.43 -19.22
CA GLU A 113 22.61 3.98 -20.56
C GLU A 113 21.26 3.65 -21.24
N VAL A 114 20.63 2.52 -20.87
CA VAL A 114 19.33 2.09 -21.41
C VAL A 114 18.18 2.96 -20.87
N ILE A 115 18.35 3.58 -19.70
CA ILE A 115 17.29 4.33 -18.99
C ILE A 115 17.69 5.81 -18.81
N THR A 116 18.89 6.21 -19.21
CA THR A 116 19.28 7.62 -19.23
C THR A 116 18.56 8.36 -20.35
N ILE A 117 17.88 9.45 -20.00
CA ILE A 117 17.38 10.43 -20.96
C ILE A 117 18.36 11.61 -20.96
N MET A 118 18.77 12.06 -22.16
CA MET A 118 19.65 13.22 -22.33
C MET A 118 21.00 13.11 -21.58
N ASN A 119 21.58 11.91 -21.49
CA ASN A 119 22.81 11.62 -20.72
C ASN A 119 22.72 12.00 -19.23
N SER A 120 21.52 12.17 -18.69
CA SER A 120 21.28 12.53 -17.29
C SER A 120 21.04 11.28 -16.43
N LYS A 121 21.74 11.18 -15.30
CA LYS A 121 21.54 10.10 -14.30
C LYS A 121 20.29 10.28 -13.44
N ILE A 122 19.44 11.26 -13.77
CA ILE A 122 18.29 11.64 -12.94
C ILE A 122 17.24 10.53 -12.84
N ILE A 123 16.96 9.82 -13.92
CA ILE A 123 15.95 8.76 -13.95
C ILE A 123 16.42 7.54 -13.14
N PRO A 124 17.64 7.01 -13.37
CA PRO A 124 18.25 6.03 -12.46
C PRO A 124 18.14 6.41 -10.98
N MET A 125 18.47 7.66 -10.65
CA MET A 125 18.41 8.16 -9.27
C MET A 125 16.97 8.20 -8.73
N ALA A 126 16.01 8.68 -9.53
CA ALA A 126 14.59 8.73 -9.18
C ALA A 126 14.02 7.34 -8.90
N ILE A 127 14.37 6.34 -9.72
CA ILE A 127 13.96 4.94 -9.53
C ILE A 127 14.51 4.41 -8.22
N LEU A 128 15.84 4.53 -7.98
CA LEU A 128 16.48 4.03 -6.76
C LEU A 128 15.91 4.69 -5.51
N ARG A 129 15.71 6.02 -5.54
CA ARG A 129 15.10 6.73 -4.41
C ARG A 129 13.66 6.29 -4.19
N THR A 130 12.88 6.07 -5.24
CA THR A 130 11.52 5.56 -5.08
C THR A 130 11.52 4.19 -4.40
N ILE A 131 12.40 3.28 -4.80
CA ILE A 131 12.49 1.94 -4.21
C ILE A 131 12.87 2.01 -2.73
N GLN A 132 13.80 2.89 -2.37
CA GLN A 132 14.14 3.13 -0.96
C GLN A 132 12.96 3.69 -0.16
N ILE A 133 12.20 4.62 -0.74
CA ILE A 133 10.97 5.14 -0.11
C ILE A 133 9.96 4.00 0.06
N VAL A 134 9.79 3.12 -0.92
CA VAL A 134 8.86 1.98 -0.82
C VAL A 134 9.29 1.02 0.29
N ILE A 135 10.58 0.66 0.36
CA ILE A 135 11.13 -0.17 1.44
C ILE A 135 10.89 0.50 2.80
N PHE A 136 11.14 1.81 2.90
CA PHE A 136 10.87 2.57 4.11
C PHE A 136 9.39 2.54 4.48
N THR A 137 8.48 2.72 3.52
CA THR A 137 7.03 2.67 3.79
C THR A 137 6.51 1.28 4.13
N LEU A 138 7.19 0.21 3.68
CA LEU A 138 6.87 -1.17 4.06
C LEU A 138 7.06 -1.35 5.57
N TYR A 139 8.13 -0.79 6.14
CA TYR A 139 8.35 -0.76 7.59
C TYR A 139 7.18 -0.09 8.34
N PHE A 140 6.74 1.08 7.88
CA PHE A 140 5.59 1.80 8.47
C PHE A 140 4.24 1.13 8.21
N THR A 141 4.16 0.18 7.29
CA THR A 141 2.94 -0.60 7.08
C THR A 141 2.73 -1.58 8.25
N VAL A 142 3.82 -2.13 8.79
CA VAL A 142 3.79 -3.02 9.95
C VAL A 142 3.75 -2.24 11.27
N TRP A 143 4.36 -1.05 11.31
CA TRP A 143 4.32 -0.20 12.50
C TRP A 143 2.88 0.26 12.79
N PRO A 144 2.34 0.05 14.02
CA PRO A 144 1.00 0.47 14.38
C PRO A 144 0.95 1.99 14.56
N LEU A 145 0.57 2.70 13.50
CA LEU A 145 0.49 4.14 13.44
C LEU A 145 -0.94 4.58 13.15
N GLN A 146 -1.42 5.54 13.93
CA GLN A 146 -2.70 6.20 13.70
C GLN A 146 -2.49 7.71 13.69
N ILE A 147 -2.94 8.37 12.62
CA ILE A 147 -2.88 9.82 12.44
C ILE A 147 -4.31 10.31 12.27
N PRO A 148 -4.99 10.72 13.36
CA PRO A 148 -6.42 11.03 13.32
C PRO A 148 -6.77 12.30 12.54
N TYR A 149 -5.84 13.25 12.40
CA TYR A 149 -6.09 14.58 11.83
C TYR A 149 -5.90 14.68 10.31
N LEU A 150 -5.78 13.55 9.60
CA LEU A 150 -5.73 13.56 8.13
C LEU A 150 -7.13 13.73 7.52
N PRO A 151 -7.26 14.41 6.36
CA PRO A 151 -8.52 14.52 5.64
C PRO A 151 -9.16 13.14 5.39
N ASP A 152 -10.49 13.09 5.34
CA ASP A 152 -11.28 11.86 5.13
C ASP A 152 -11.25 10.82 6.29
N GLY A 153 -11.07 11.30 7.53
CA GLY A 153 -11.25 10.49 8.75
C GLY A 153 -9.97 9.89 9.34
N GLY A 154 -8.81 10.49 9.04
CA GLY A 154 -7.52 10.04 9.54
C GLY A 154 -6.88 8.92 8.70
N TYR A 155 -5.64 8.58 9.05
CA TYR A 155 -4.90 7.43 8.53
C TYR A 155 -4.68 6.41 9.64
N VAL A 156 -4.94 5.14 9.34
CA VAL A 156 -4.68 4.01 10.23
C VAL A 156 -3.82 3.04 9.42
N SER A 157 -2.66 2.66 9.95
CA SER A 157 -1.79 1.67 9.30
C SER A 157 -2.34 0.24 9.47
N ASP A 158 -1.91 -0.68 8.59
CA ASP A 158 -2.27 -2.09 8.71
C ASP A 158 -1.77 -2.71 10.01
N GLY A 159 -0.64 -2.22 10.54
CA GLY A 159 -0.13 -2.62 11.86
C GLY A 159 -1.14 -2.43 13.00
N VAL A 160 -1.95 -1.36 12.97
CA VAL A 160 -3.00 -1.16 13.98
C VAL A 160 -4.08 -2.23 13.86
N TYR A 161 -4.55 -2.50 12.63
CA TYR A 161 -5.55 -3.54 12.37
C TYR A 161 -5.04 -4.93 12.76
N VAL A 162 -3.79 -5.26 12.42
CA VAL A 162 -3.13 -6.51 12.80
C VAL A 162 -3.11 -6.69 14.32
N ILE A 163 -2.75 -5.67 15.08
CA ILE A 163 -2.74 -5.73 16.55
C ILE A 163 -4.15 -5.92 17.12
N ASN A 164 -5.14 -5.20 16.58
CA ASN A 164 -6.53 -5.30 17.01
C ASN A 164 -7.10 -6.69 16.72
N ASP A 165 -6.74 -7.27 15.58
CA ASP A 165 -7.13 -8.63 15.22
C ASP A 165 -6.51 -9.66 16.15
N LEU A 166 -5.20 -9.56 16.43
CA LEU A 166 -4.51 -10.43 17.37
C LEU A 166 -5.12 -10.37 18.78
N LYS A 167 -5.43 -9.17 19.28
CA LYS A 167 -6.08 -8.97 20.58
C LYS A 167 -7.47 -9.63 20.62
N SER A 168 -8.26 -9.41 19.59
CA SER A 168 -9.60 -9.99 19.43
C SER A 168 -9.57 -11.52 19.40
N ILE A 169 -8.65 -12.11 18.62
CA ILE A 169 -8.47 -13.56 18.51
C ILE A 169 -8.06 -14.15 19.87
N LYS A 170 -7.12 -13.51 20.57
CA LYS A 170 -6.67 -13.93 21.91
C LYS A 170 -7.83 -13.95 22.90
N LYS A 171 -8.61 -12.86 22.97
CA LYS A 171 -9.77 -12.75 23.87
C LYS A 171 -10.83 -13.85 23.62
N ARG A 172 -11.11 -14.15 22.34
CA ARG A 172 -12.06 -15.24 22.00
C ARG A 172 -11.55 -16.62 22.42
N LYS A 173 -10.24 -16.88 22.30
CA LYS A 173 -9.64 -18.14 22.76
C LYS A 173 -9.73 -18.28 24.29
N GLU A 174 -9.46 -17.21 25.02
CA GLU A 174 -9.57 -17.20 26.49
C GLU A 174 -11.01 -17.46 26.95
N GLN A 175 -12.00 -16.80 26.35
CA GLN A 175 -13.42 -17.03 26.66
C GLN A 175 -13.87 -18.47 26.36
N LYS A 176 -13.41 -19.05 25.25
CA LYS A 176 -13.72 -20.43 24.90
C LYS A 176 -13.15 -21.42 25.93
N ASN A 177 -11.94 -21.19 26.41
CA ASN A 177 -11.31 -22.04 27.43
C ASN A 177 -12.03 -21.94 28.78
N ILE A 178 -12.51 -20.75 29.17
CA ILE A 178 -13.31 -20.58 30.38
C ILE A 178 -14.61 -21.40 30.29
N ASN A 179 -15.34 -21.30 29.17
CA ASN A 179 -16.60 -22.02 28.98
C ASN A 179 -16.44 -23.55 28.85
N MET A 180 -15.25 -24.05 28.54
CA MET A 180 -14.96 -25.50 28.51
C MET A 180 -14.59 -26.06 29.88
N ASN A 181 -14.17 -25.20 30.82
CA ASN A 181 -13.75 -25.56 32.16
C ASN A 181 -14.80 -25.24 33.23
N SER A 182 -15.98 -24.73 32.82
CA SER A 182 -17.17 -24.49 33.65
C SER A 182 -18.21 -25.57 33.40
#